data_AF-A0A535XJI5-F1
#
_entry.id   AF-A0A535XJI5-F1
#
_cell.length_a   1.000
_cell.length_b   1.000
_cell.length_c   1.000
_cell.angle_alpha   90.00
_cell.angle_beta   90.00
_cell.angle_gamma   90.00
#
_symmetry.space_group_name_H-M   'P 1'
#
loop_
_entity.id
_entity.type
_entity.pdbx_description
1 polymer ?
#
loop_
_entity_poly.entity_id
_entity_poly.type
_entity_poly.pdbx_seq_one_letter_code
_entity_poly.pdbx_strand_id
1 'polypeptide(L)'
;MKSLNVLLLTPSLPYPPNWGFGMRVYQLARHLAQRNSVTLLCYAEPGSGRRIAALRAEGVQVHTVPSPPRMGDDRKRASQLRSLISLRSFQGTNFHSAAMQEAIDRILASRRFDIVQVESSQMAEFNFGSQALIVLDEHNIEYELLHRTFREERSPIRKIYNWIEYLKFRHEERRSWNAVDGCVLTSQREKDELSSHAPDKPTMVVPNGVD
;
A
#
# COMPACT_ATOMS: atom_id res chain seq x y z
N MET A 1 23.57 -13.85 7.71
CA MET A 1 22.64 -12.79 8.20
C MET A 1 21.66 -13.41 9.18
N LYS A 2 21.25 -12.66 10.21
CA LYS A 2 20.21 -13.08 11.15
C LYS A 2 18.85 -13.08 10.43
N SER A 3 18.02 -14.11 10.66
CA SER A 3 16.64 -14.14 10.15
C SER A 3 15.83 -13.02 10.78
N LEU A 4 15.07 -12.29 9.96
CA LEU A 4 14.18 -11.20 10.40
C LEU A 4 12.72 -11.67 10.49
N ASN A 5 11.93 -10.99 11.31
CA ASN A 5 10.46 -11.08 11.29
C ASN A 5 9.90 -9.89 10.51
N VAL A 6 9.27 -10.17 9.36
CA VAL A 6 8.75 -9.16 8.44
C VAL A 6 7.23 -9.26 8.35
N LEU A 7 6.54 -8.14 8.55
CA LEU A 7 5.11 -7.99 8.22
C LEU A 7 4.98 -7.27 6.89
N LEU A 8 4.39 -7.92 5.89
CA LEU A 8 3.99 -7.31 4.62
C LEU A 8 2.52 -6.91 4.71
N LEU A 9 2.22 -5.62 4.57
CA LEU A 9 0.86 -5.07 4.52
C LEU A 9 0.52 -4.66 3.09
N THR A 10 -0.48 -5.30 2.47
CA THR A 10 -0.86 -5.03 1.07
C THR A 10 -2.37 -4.79 0.91
N PRO A 11 -2.79 -3.90 -0.01
CA PRO A 11 -4.19 -3.63 -0.28
C PRO A 11 -4.94 -4.80 -0.92
N SER A 12 -4.25 -5.84 -1.40
CA SER A 12 -4.88 -7.02 -2.00
C SER A 12 -4.04 -8.28 -1.85
N LEU A 13 -4.69 -9.44 -1.98
CA LEU A 13 -4.02 -10.75 -1.98
C LEU A 13 -3.16 -10.91 -3.25
N PRO A 14 -1.84 -11.06 -3.15
CA PRO A 14 -0.94 -11.09 -4.31
C PRO A 14 -0.87 -12.49 -4.94
N TYR A 15 -2.02 -13.12 -5.19
CA TYR A 15 -2.09 -14.41 -5.87
C TYR A 15 -3.43 -14.58 -6.59
N PRO A 16 -3.47 -15.18 -7.80
CA PRO A 16 -2.32 -15.54 -8.64
C PRO A 16 -1.54 -14.29 -9.10
N PRO A 17 -0.22 -14.40 -9.34
CA PRO A 17 0.61 -13.28 -9.75
C PRO A 17 0.45 -13.03 -11.27
N ASN A 18 -0.66 -12.41 -11.68
CA ASN A 18 -0.98 -12.18 -13.09
C ASN A 18 -1.17 -10.69 -13.47
N TRP A 19 -0.84 -9.78 -12.55
CA TRP A 19 -0.82 -8.33 -12.79
C TRP A 19 0.38 -7.69 -12.09
N GLY A 20 0.86 -6.53 -12.57
CA GLY A 20 2.13 -5.91 -12.16
C GLY A 20 2.35 -5.84 -10.64
N PHE A 21 1.43 -5.17 -9.92
CA PHE A 21 1.49 -5.06 -8.45
C PHE A 21 1.53 -6.44 -7.77
N GLY A 22 0.62 -7.35 -8.12
CA GLY A 22 0.50 -8.67 -7.51
C GLY A 22 1.71 -9.56 -7.79
N MET A 23 2.29 -9.48 -8.99
CA MET A 23 3.53 -10.17 -9.34
C MET A 23 4.69 -9.72 -8.46
N ARG A 24 4.91 -8.41 -8.30
CA ARG A 24 5.99 -7.88 -7.46
C ARG A 24 5.83 -8.33 -6.01
N VAL A 25 4.66 -8.08 -5.40
CA VAL A 25 4.43 -8.43 -3.99
C VAL A 25 4.54 -9.93 -3.75
N TYR A 26 4.02 -10.76 -4.67
CA TYR A 26 4.18 -12.21 -4.61
C TYR A 26 5.65 -12.62 -4.62
N GLN A 27 6.43 -12.12 -5.58
CA GLN A 27 7.84 -12.48 -5.70
C GLN A 27 8.64 -11.98 -4.50
N LEU A 28 8.38 -10.77 -4.00
CA LEU A 28 9.01 -10.26 -2.79
C LEU A 28 8.69 -11.15 -1.59
N ALA A 29 7.41 -11.47 -1.36
CA ALA A 29 7.01 -12.34 -0.25
C ALA A 29 7.67 -13.71 -0.33
N ARG A 30 7.69 -14.33 -1.52
CA ARG A 30 8.32 -15.64 -1.77
C ARG A 30 9.81 -15.62 -1.51
N HIS A 31 10.55 -14.65 -2.03
CA HIS A 31 12.00 -14.56 -1.84
C HIS A 31 12.38 -14.17 -0.40
N LEU A 32 11.60 -13.31 0.26
CA LEU A 32 11.80 -12.98 1.67
C LEU A 32 11.59 -14.20 2.57
N ALA A 33 10.57 -15.02 2.29
CA ALA A 33 10.24 -16.22 3.07
C ALA A 33 11.34 -17.30 3.04
N GLN A 34 12.20 -17.31 2.02
CA GLN A 34 13.33 -18.24 1.94
C GLN A 34 14.38 -18.02 3.06
N ARG A 35 14.44 -16.82 3.64
CA ARG A 35 15.49 -16.44 4.61
C ARG A 35 14.96 -15.76 5.88
N ASN A 36 13.67 -15.43 5.92
CA ASN A 36 13.03 -14.66 6.97
C ASN A 36 11.65 -15.24 7.33
N SER A 37 11.13 -14.89 8.51
CA SER A 37 9.73 -15.18 8.84
C SER A 37 8.84 -14.08 8.29
N VAL A 38 8.05 -14.40 7.26
CA VAL A 38 7.16 -13.43 6.59
C VAL A 38 5.72 -13.66 7.04
N THR A 39 5.10 -12.62 7.58
CA THR A 39 3.65 -12.52 7.75
C THR A 39 3.11 -11.57 6.68
N LEU A 40 2.06 -11.97 5.97
CA LEU A 40 1.33 -11.14 5.03
C LEU A 40 -0.06 -10.84 5.58
N LEU A 41 -0.42 -9.56 5.64
CA LEU A 41 -1.76 -9.08 5.96
C LEU A 41 -2.34 -8.35 4.75
N CYS A 42 -3.53 -8.75 4.31
CA CYS A 42 -4.17 -8.13 3.15
C CYS A 42 -5.70 -8.14 3.19
N TYR A 43 -6.32 -7.32 2.34
CA TYR A 43 -7.72 -7.52 1.99
C TYR A 43 -7.90 -8.74 1.08
N ALA A 44 -8.95 -9.52 1.31
CA ALA A 44 -9.31 -10.65 0.47
C ALA A 44 -10.82 -10.74 0.25
N GLU A 45 -11.22 -11.24 -0.92
CA GLU A 45 -12.62 -11.57 -1.22
C GLU A 45 -13.01 -12.91 -0.58
N PRO A 46 -14.31 -13.15 -0.28
CA PRO A 46 -14.79 -14.47 0.10
C PRO A 46 -14.35 -15.56 -0.89
N GLY A 47 -14.06 -16.77 -0.40
CA GLY A 47 -13.63 -17.89 -1.27
C GLY A 47 -12.15 -17.89 -1.66
N SER A 48 -11.33 -16.99 -1.11
CA SER A 48 -9.88 -16.91 -1.41
C SER A 48 -9.02 -18.04 -0.81
N GLY A 49 -9.63 -19.07 -0.21
CA GLY A 49 -8.92 -20.12 0.53
C GLY A 49 -7.82 -20.85 -0.27
N ARG A 50 -8.07 -21.19 -1.54
CA ARG A 50 -7.06 -21.82 -2.41
C ARG A 50 -5.86 -20.90 -2.66
N ARG A 51 -6.11 -19.60 -2.88
CA ARG A 51 -5.07 -18.59 -3.12
C ARG A 51 -4.22 -18.34 -1.86
N ILE A 52 -4.87 -18.32 -0.69
CA ILE A 52 -4.21 -18.22 0.62
C ILE A 52 -3.33 -19.46 0.85
N ALA A 53 -3.83 -20.66 0.53
CA ALA A 53 -3.07 -21.90 0.68
C ALA A 53 -1.82 -21.92 -0.22
N ALA A 54 -1.90 -21.39 -1.44
CA ALA A 54 -0.76 -21.28 -2.34
C ALA A 54 0.35 -20.40 -1.74
N LEU A 55 0.02 -19.22 -1.21
CA LEU A 55 1.00 -18.37 -0.52
C LEU A 55 1.59 -19.03 0.74
N ARG A 56 0.78 -19.79 1.49
CA ARG A 56 1.27 -20.56 2.65
C ARG A 56 2.25 -21.66 2.25
N ALA A 57 2.06 -22.27 1.09
CA ALA A 57 3.00 -23.26 0.55
C ALA A 57 4.38 -22.66 0.23
N GLU A 58 4.47 -21.35 -0.02
CA GLU A 58 5.73 -20.60 -0.19
C GLU A 58 6.39 -20.22 1.15
N GLY A 59 5.86 -20.69 2.29
CA GLY A 59 6.39 -20.36 3.62
C GLY A 59 5.88 -19.03 4.20
N VAL A 60 4.89 -18.39 3.58
CA VAL A 60 4.31 -17.12 4.05
C VAL A 60 3.15 -17.37 5.02
N GLN A 61 3.17 -16.74 6.20
CA GLN A 61 2.01 -16.73 7.09
C GLN A 61 0.99 -15.71 6.61
N VAL A 62 -0.19 -16.16 6.19
CA VAL A 62 -1.19 -15.27 5.58
C VAL A 62 -2.37 -15.01 6.53
N HIS A 63 -2.61 -13.74 6.79
CA HIS A 63 -3.79 -13.18 7.46
C HIS A 63 -4.57 -12.33 6.47
N THR A 64 -5.90 -12.41 6.53
CA THR A 64 -6.76 -11.65 5.63
C THR A 64 -7.86 -10.97 6.40
N VAL A 65 -8.20 -9.75 5.98
CA VAL A 65 -9.42 -9.06 6.37
C VAL A 65 -10.39 -9.03 5.18
N PRO A 66 -11.71 -9.06 5.41
CA PRO A 66 -12.67 -8.93 4.32
C PRO A 66 -12.43 -7.63 3.55
N SER A 67 -12.33 -7.73 2.23
CA SER A 67 -12.28 -6.53 1.38
C SER A 67 -13.51 -5.67 1.66
N PRO A 68 -13.38 -4.33 1.72
CA PRO A 68 -14.54 -3.47 1.75
C PRO A 68 -15.45 -3.86 0.58
N PRO A 69 -16.76 -4.00 0.78
CA PRO A 69 -17.66 -4.36 -0.31
C PRO A 69 -17.47 -3.35 -1.44
N ARG A 70 -17.37 -3.85 -2.68
CA ARG A 70 -17.25 -2.99 -3.87
C ARG A 70 -18.32 -1.92 -3.77
N MET A 71 -17.89 -0.67 -3.69
CA MET A 71 -18.83 0.43 -3.57
C MET A 71 -19.63 0.48 -4.86
N GLY A 72 -20.95 0.30 -4.78
CA GLY A 72 -21.83 0.66 -5.88
C GLY A 72 -21.60 2.13 -6.26
N ASP A 73 -21.89 2.48 -7.51
CA ASP A 73 -21.60 3.81 -8.07
C ASP A 73 -22.09 4.96 -7.17
N ASP A 74 -23.28 4.81 -6.58
CA ASP A 74 -23.86 5.83 -5.68
C ASP A 74 -23.08 5.98 -4.38
N ARG A 75 -22.64 4.88 -3.77
CA ARG A 75 -21.85 4.92 -2.53
C ARG A 75 -20.46 5.48 -2.80
N LYS A 76 -19.86 5.12 -3.94
CA LYS A 76 -18.58 5.69 -4.40
C LYS A 76 -18.72 7.20 -4.57
N ARG A 77 -19.72 7.67 -5.32
CA ARG A 77 -20.01 9.10 -5.51
C ARG A 77 -20.24 9.81 -4.19
N ALA A 78 -21.00 9.22 -3.27
CA ALA A 78 -21.21 9.79 -1.94
C ALA A 78 -19.90 9.95 -1.17
N SER A 79 -18.99 8.97 -1.23
CA SER A 79 -17.68 9.09 -0.59
C SER A 79 -16.76 10.10 -1.27
N GLN A 80 -16.80 10.22 -2.60
CA GLN A 80 -16.09 11.28 -3.34
C GLN A 80 -16.61 12.67 -2.98
N LEU A 81 -17.93 12.84 -2.86
CA LEU A 81 -18.53 14.11 -2.41
C LEU A 81 -18.15 14.43 -0.96
N ARG A 82 -18.10 13.41 -0.08
CA ARG A 82 -17.62 13.57 1.30
C ARG A 82 -16.14 13.92 1.34
N SER A 83 -15.30 13.38 0.44
CA SER A 83 -13.88 13.72 0.41
C SER A 83 -13.67 15.18 0.03
N LEU A 84 -14.55 15.82 -0.76
CA LEU A 84 -14.44 17.24 -1.10
C LEU A 84 -14.48 18.15 0.13
N ILE A 85 -15.36 17.86 1.10
CA ILE A 85 -15.48 18.62 2.36
C ILE A 85 -14.56 18.11 3.47
N SER A 86 -13.83 17.02 3.24
CA SER A 86 -12.81 16.49 4.16
C SER A 86 -11.44 17.08 3.86
N LEU A 87 -10.54 17.08 4.85
CA LEU A 87 -9.11 17.32 4.59
C LEU A 87 -8.44 16.12 3.92
N ARG A 88 -9.03 14.92 4.06
CA ARG A 88 -8.50 13.69 3.48
C ARG A 88 -9.00 13.46 2.05
N SER A 89 -8.14 12.94 1.19
CA SER A 89 -8.51 12.54 -0.17
C SER A 89 -9.38 11.27 -0.17
N PHE A 90 -10.07 11.05 -1.28
CA PHE A 90 -10.76 9.78 -1.50
C PHE A 90 -9.74 8.63 -1.61
N GLN A 91 -8.61 8.82 -2.30
CA GLN A 91 -7.57 7.81 -2.47
C GLN A 91 -6.92 7.37 -1.16
N GLY A 92 -6.62 8.30 -0.27
CA GLY A 92 -6.03 8.01 1.04
C GLY A 92 -7.00 7.27 1.98
N THR A 93 -8.30 7.48 1.80
CA THR A 93 -9.32 6.82 2.63
C THR A 93 -9.89 5.54 2.04
N ASN A 94 -9.62 5.27 0.75
CA ASN A 94 -10.25 4.18 0.00
C ASN A 94 -9.94 2.78 0.59
N PHE A 95 -8.74 2.60 1.14
CA PHE A 95 -8.34 1.34 1.78
C PHE A 95 -8.46 1.35 3.30
N HIS A 96 -8.81 2.47 3.93
CA HIS A 96 -8.85 2.52 5.39
C HIS A 96 -10.11 1.81 5.94
N SER A 97 -9.92 0.82 6.82
CA SER A 97 -11.03 0.16 7.53
C SER A 97 -10.65 -0.20 8.96
N ALA A 98 -11.63 -0.16 9.86
CA ALA A 98 -11.43 -0.57 11.26
C ALA A 98 -10.97 -2.03 11.36
N ALA A 99 -11.51 -2.92 10.52
CA ALA A 99 -11.11 -4.32 10.49
C ALA A 99 -9.63 -4.52 10.14
N MET A 100 -9.07 -3.70 9.22
CA MET A 100 -7.65 -3.74 8.90
C MET A 100 -6.80 -3.19 10.05
N GLN A 101 -7.19 -2.07 10.65
CA GLN A 101 -6.49 -1.52 11.81
C GLN A 101 -6.45 -2.52 12.99
N GLU A 102 -7.58 -3.12 13.34
CA GLU A 102 -7.66 -4.15 14.39
C GLU A 102 -6.82 -5.39 14.07
N ALA A 103 -6.67 -5.75 12.79
CA ALA A 103 -5.81 -6.85 12.38
C ALA A 103 -4.33 -6.49 12.50
N ILE A 104 -3.95 -5.26 12.14
CA ILE A 104 -2.59 -4.72 12.33
C ILE A 104 -2.24 -4.75 13.81
N ASP A 105 -3.08 -4.17 14.66
CA ASP A 105 -2.87 -4.08 16.12
C ASP A 105 -2.68 -5.48 16.73
N ARG A 106 -3.54 -6.44 16.37
CA ARG A 106 -3.49 -7.82 16.87
C ARG A 106 -2.23 -8.54 16.42
N ILE A 107 -1.83 -8.40 15.15
CA ILE A 107 -0.63 -9.07 14.63
C ILE A 107 0.61 -8.48 15.29
N LEU A 108 0.72 -7.16 15.38
CA LEU A 108 1.87 -6.48 15.97
C LEU A 108 1.97 -6.72 17.49
N ALA A 109 0.85 -6.93 18.18
CA ALA A 109 0.84 -7.36 19.58
C ALA A 109 1.22 -8.84 19.77
N SER A 110 0.99 -9.70 18.76
CA SER A 110 1.22 -11.15 18.90
C SER A 110 2.69 -11.56 18.98
N ARG A 111 3.58 -10.78 18.36
CA ARG A 111 5.03 -11.04 18.32
C ARG A 111 5.79 -9.79 17.90
N ARG A 112 7.10 -9.75 18.20
CA ARG A 112 7.98 -8.68 17.74
C ARG A 112 8.29 -8.82 16.24
N PHE A 113 8.06 -7.75 15.50
CA PHE A 113 8.53 -7.59 14.12
C PHE A 113 9.77 -6.72 14.08
N ASP A 114 10.67 -7.01 13.15
CA ASP A 114 11.82 -6.16 12.87
C ASP A 114 11.47 -5.12 11.80
N ILE A 115 10.63 -5.50 10.83
CA ILE A 115 10.21 -4.65 9.72
C ILE A 115 8.70 -4.81 9.48
N VAL A 116 8.02 -3.69 9.27
CA VAL A 116 6.69 -3.63 8.63
C VAL A 116 6.87 -2.97 7.27
N GLN A 117 6.75 -3.76 6.21
CA GLN A 117 6.75 -3.26 4.85
C GLN A 117 5.31 -3.00 4.41
N VAL A 118 5.06 -1.77 3.97
CA VAL A 118 3.75 -1.26 3.56
C VAL A 118 3.77 -1.09 2.05
N GLU A 119 2.84 -1.76 1.35
CA GLU A 119 2.75 -1.69 -0.10
C GLU A 119 1.83 -0.53 -0.52
N SER A 120 2.42 0.52 -1.11
CA SER A 120 1.83 1.81 -1.49
C SER A 120 1.50 2.79 -0.35
N SER A 121 1.64 4.09 -0.65
CA SER A 121 1.23 5.18 0.23
C SER A 121 -0.21 5.11 0.73
N GLN A 122 -1.12 4.49 -0.02
CA GLN A 122 -2.52 4.39 0.41
C GLN A 122 -2.71 3.49 1.64
N MET A 123 -1.76 2.57 1.89
CA MET A 123 -1.75 1.71 3.07
C MET A 123 -0.96 2.34 4.23
N ALA A 124 -0.31 3.49 4.04
CA ALA A 124 0.48 4.16 5.07
C ALA A 124 -0.36 4.96 6.08
N GLU A 125 -1.67 5.09 5.84
CA GLU A 125 -2.61 5.81 6.72
C GLU A 125 -2.97 5.06 8.00
N PHE A 126 -2.61 3.78 8.11
CA PHE A 126 -2.82 2.98 9.32
C PHE A 126 -1.81 3.33 10.41
N ASN A 127 -2.21 3.13 11.67
CA ASN A 127 -1.29 3.24 12.78
C ASN A 127 -0.60 1.89 13.02
N PHE A 128 0.73 1.88 13.01
CA PHE A 128 1.50 0.66 13.27
C PHE A 128 1.84 0.50 14.76
N GLY A 129 1.93 1.58 15.55
CA GLY A 129 2.14 1.50 17.00
C GLY A 129 3.28 0.57 17.47
N SER A 130 4.30 0.36 16.63
CA SER A 130 5.31 -0.69 16.80
C SER A 130 6.72 -0.10 16.84
N GLN A 131 7.66 -0.83 17.44
CA GLN A 131 9.09 -0.52 17.40
C GLN A 131 9.78 -1.08 16.13
N ALA A 132 9.04 -1.78 15.27
CA ALA A 132 9.53 -2.25 13.99
C ALA A 132 9.83 -1.06 13.07
N LEU A 133 10.84 -1.20 12.23
CA LEU A 133 11.08 -0.22 11.16
C LEU A 133 9.95 -0.30 10.15
N ILE A 134 9.33 0.83 9.84
CA ILE A 134 8.30 0.95 8.82
C ILE A 134 8.97 1.29 7.49
N VAL A 135 8.79 0.42 6.50
CA VAL A 135 9.34 0.59 5.16
C VAL A 135 8.20 0.71 4.17
N LEU A 136 8.18 1.76 3.37
CA LEU A 136 7.15 1.96 2.35
C LEU A 136 7.68 1.52 0.98
N ASP A 137 7.06 0.52 0.35
CA ASP A 137 7.38 0.13 -1.03
C ASP A 137 6.42 0.87 -1.98
N GLU A 138 6.94 1.86 -2.70
CA GLU A 138 6.19 2.64 -3.68
C GLU A 138 6.37 2.04 -5.08
N HIS A 139 5.24 1.62 -5.64
CA HIS A 139 5.17 1.01 -6.97
C HIS A 139 5.05 2.06 -8.08
N ASN A 140 4.50 3.23 -7.72
CA ASN A 140 4.35 4.42 -8.55
C ASN A 140 4.38 5.65 -7.63
N ILE A 141 4.51 6.84 -8.22
CA ILE A 141 4.11 8.09 -7.56
C ILE A 141 2.63 8.32 -7.85
N GLU A 142 1.77 7.98 -6.91
CA GLU A 142 0.33 7.87 -7.12
C GLU A 142 -0.32 9.24 -7.40
N TYR A 143 0.17 10.34 -6.81
CA TYR A 143 -0.32 11.68 -7.15
C TYR A 143 -0.03 12.08 -8.61
N GLU A 144 1.01 11.55 -9.25
CA GLU A 144 1.27 11.84 -10.67
C GLU A 144 0.19 11.24 -11.56
N LEU A 145 -0.32 10.06 -11.20
CA LEU A 145 -1.44 9.41 -11.89
C LEU A 145 -2.72 10.23 -11.74
N LEU A 146 -2.99 10.77 -10.55
CA LEU A 146 -4.10 11.70 -10.32
C LEU A 146 -3.94 12.98 -11.14
N HIS A 147 -2.72 13.53 -11.22
CA HIS A 147 -2.44 14.71 -12.04
C HIS A 147 -2.68 14.47 -13.54
N ARG A 148 -2.26 13.31 -14.07
CA ARG A 148 -2.56 12.90 -15.45
C ARG A 148 -4.07 12.79 -15.68
N THR A 149 -4.78 12.16 -14.76
CA THR A 149 -6.25 12.03 -14.78
C THR A 149 -6.94 13.40 -14.81
N PHE A 150 -6.47 14.36 -14.02
CA PHE A 150 -6.93 15.75 -14.05
C PHE A 150 -6.71 16.42 -15.42
N ARG A 151 -5.52 16.22 -16.03
CA ARG A 151 -5.16 16.86 -17.30
C ARG A 151 -6.00 16.35 -18.48
N GLU A 152 -6.34 15.06 -18.47
CA GLU A 152 -7.08 14.39 -19.55
C GLU A 152 -8.61 14.52 -19.39
N GLU A 153 -9.10 14.88 -18.21
CA GLU A 153 -10.53 15.03 -17.94
C GLU A 153 -11.15 16.20 -18.73
N ARG A 154 -12.29 15.91 -19.39
CA ARG A 154 -13.01 16.84 -20.25
C ARG A 154 -14.18 17.51 -19.54
N SER A 155 -14.80 16.85 -18.57
CA SER A 155 -15.91 17.40 -17.79
C SER A 155 -15.39 18.42 -16.78
N PRO A 156 -15.83 19.70 -16.80
CA PRO A 156 -15.36 20.72 -15.88
C PRO A 156 -15.54 20.36 -14.41
N ILE A 157 -16.68 19.75 -14.06
CA ILE A 157 -17.00 19.33 -12.70
C ILE A 157 -16.03 18.23 -12.23
N ARG A 158 -15.84 17.19 -13.06
CA ARG A 158 -14.90 16.10 -12.74
C ARG A 158 -13.46 16.60 -12.71
N LYS A 159 -13.13 17.58 -13.54
CA LYS A 159 -11.81 18.19 -13.59
C LYS A 159 -11.49 18.93 -12.29
N ILE A 160 -12.44 19.71 -11.76
CA ILE A 160 -12.29 20.35 -10.45
C ILE A 160 -12.13 19.30 -9.35
N TYR A 161 -12.97 18.26 -9.36
CA TYR A 161 -12.85 17.15 -8.39
C TYR A 161 -11.47 16.49 -8.45
N ASN A 162 -11.00 16.09 -9.64
CA ASN A 162 -9.70 15.44 -9.83
C ASN A 162 -8.53 16.36 -9.42
N TRP A 163 -8.66 17.67 -9.62
CA TRP A 163 -7.65 18.64 -9.17
C TRP A 163 -7.58 18.72 -7.64
N ILE A 164 -8.72 18.80 -6.96
CA ILE A 164 -8.80 18.80 -5.49
C ILE A 164 -8.24 17.48 -4.94
N GLU A 165 -8.64 16.35 -5.53
CA GLU A 165 -8.18 15.02 -5.16
C GLU A 165 -6.66 14.88 -5.31
N TYR A 166 -6.10 15.35 -6.44
CA TYR A 166 -4.67 15.42 -6.69
C TYR A 166 -3.93 16.21 -5.60
N LEU A 167 -4.40 17.41 -5.26
CA LEU A 167 -3.74 18.25 -4.27
C LEU A 167 -3.74 17.61 -2.87
N LYS A 168 -4.87 17.01 -2.47
CA LYS A 168 -4.99 16.33 -1.18
C LYS A 168 -4.09 15.11 -1.11
N PHE A 169 -4.18 14.22 -2.08
CA PHE A 169 -3.42 12.97 -2.06
C PHE A 169 -1.91 13.23 -2.23
N ARG A 170 -1.51 14.24 -3.02
CA ARG A 170 -0.11 14.69 -3.10
C ARG A 170 0.45 15.07 -1.74
N HIS A 171 -0.35 15.73 -0.90
CA HIS A 171 0.06 16.07 0.46
C HIS A 171 0.17 14.82 1.36
N GLU A 172 -0.81 13.92 1.28
CA GLU A 172 -0.84 12.67 2.05
C GLU A 172 0.33 11.74 1.71
N GLU A 173 0.58 11.48 0.42
CA GLU A 173 1.67 10.64 -0.07
C GLU A 173 3.05 11.23 0.33
N ARG A 174 3.24 12.55 0.23
CA ARG A 174 4.50 13.16 0.69
C ARG A 174 4.66 13.10 2.21
N ARG A 175 3.55 13.18 2.94
CA ARG A 175 3.55 13.05 4.40
C ARG A 175 3.91 11.62 4.80
N SER A 176 3.40 10.60 4.11
CA SER A 176 3.72 9.20 4.39
C SER A 176 5.23 8.92 4.22
N TRP A 177 5.85 9.43 3.16
CA TRP A 177 7.29 9.28 2.91
C TRP A 177 8.14 9.79 4.08
N ASN A 178 7.72 10.90 4.69
CA ASN A 178 8.41 11.47 5.83
C ASN A 178 8.17 10.69 7.13
N ALA A 179 6.99 10.07 7.28
CA ALA A 179 6.56 9.39 8.50
C ALA A 179 7.12 7.97 8.69
N VAL A 180 7.64 7.34 7.63
CA VAL A 180 8.22 5.99 7.67
C VAL A 180 9.74 6.01 7.87
N ASP A 181 10.37 4.90 8.21
CA ASP A 181 11.83 4.83 8.44
C ASP A 181 12.63 4.77 7.13
N GLY A 182 12.04 4.28 6.04
CA GLY A 182 12.64 4.27 4.72
C GLY A 182 11.67 3.93 3.61
N CYS A 183 12.06 4.19 2.37
CA CYS A 183 11.25 3.87 1.18
C CYS A 183 12.00 2.99 0.19
N VAL A 184 11.29 2.05 -0.40
CA VAL A 184 11.73 1.25 -1.54
C VAL A 184 10.97 1.73 -2.77
N LEU A 185 11.67 1.91 -3.88
CA LEU A 185 11.13 2.44 -5.14
C LEU A 185 11.41 1.45 -6.27
N THR A 186 10.61 1.49 -7.34
CA THR A 186 10.81 0.60 -8.49
C THR A 186 11.76 1.16 -9.54
N SER A 187 12.04 2.47 -9.51
CA SER A 187 12.90 3.13 -10.49
C SER A 187 13.71 4.29 -9.91
N GLN A 188 14.81 4.64 -10.59
CA GLN A 188 15.60 5.82 -10.24
C GLN A 188 14.78 7.12 -10.35
N ARG A 189 13.88 7.20 -11.33
CA ARG A 189 12.97 8.35 -11.51
C ARG A 189 12.09 8.60 -10.28
N GLU A 190 11.51 7.54 -9.73
CA GLU A 190 10.69 7.62 -8.52
C GLU A 190 11.52 8.01 -7.29
N LYS A 191 12.73 7.46 -7.19
CA LYS A 191 13.68 7.87 -6.15
C LYS A 191 14.01 9.35 -6.24
N ASP A 192 14.29 9.88 -7.43
CA ASP A 192 14.61 11.30 -7.62
C ASP A 192 13.41 12.19 -7.23
N GLU A 193 12.19 11.81 -7.62
CA GLU A 193 10.98 12.53 -7.22
C GLU A 193 10.79 12.51 -5.70
N LEU A 194 10.96 11.36 -5.04
CA LEU A 194 10.87 11.25 -3.59
C LEU A 194 11.96 12.08 -2.90
N SER A 195 13.21 11.95 -3.33
CA SER A 195 14.36 12.67 -2.75
C SER A 195 14.25 14.19 -2.91
N SER A 196 13.57 14.70 -3.94
CA SER A 196 13.29 16.13 -4.06
C SER A 196 12.34 16.67 -2.97
N HIS A 197 11.61 15.78 -2.28
CA HIS A 197 10.65 16.12 -1.22
C HIS A 197 11.07 15.66 0.18
N ALA A 198 11.81 14.55 0.27
CA ALA A 198 12.35 13.99 1.50
C ALA A 198 13.83 13.61 1.28
N PRO A 199 14.74 14.60 1.16
CA PRO A 199 16.13 14.37 0.76
C PRO A 199 16.90 13.47 1.73
N ASP A 200 16.56 13.53 3.02
CA ASP A 200 17.22 12.75 4.07
C ASP A 200 16.59 11.36 4.28
N LYS A 201 15.54 11.00 3.52
CA LYS A 201 14.87 9.70 3.66
C LYS A 201 15.78 8.58 3.13
N PRO A 202 16.08 7.54 3.93
CA PRO A 202 16.72 6.35 3.42
C PRO A 202 15.89 5.73 2.29
N THR A 203 16.50 5.59 1.11
CA THR A 203 15.83 5.05 -0.07
C THR A 203 16.64 3.98 -0.79
N MET A 204 15.95 2.99 -1.35
CA MET A 204 16.53 1.95 -2.19
C MET A 204 15.71 1.77 -3.47
N VAL A 205 16.38 1.64 -4.62
CA VAL A 205 15.72 1.24 -5.86
C VAL A 205 15.81 -0.27 -5.99
N VAL A 206 14.66 -0.93 -5.96
CA VAL A 206 14.52 -2.36 -6.22
C VAL A 206 13.62 -2.51 -7.45
N PRO A 207 14.19 -2.62 -8.66
CA PRO A 207 13.42 -2.67 -9.89
C PRO A 207 12.54 -3.92 -9.93
N ASN A 208 11.42 -3.82 -10.66
CA ASN A 208 10.61 -4.99 -10.94
C ASN A 208 11.44 -6.00 -11.74
N GLY A 209 11.42 -7.26 -11.31
CA GLY A 209 11.98 -8.34 -12.10
C GLY A 209 11.22 -8.47 -13.42
N VAL A 210 11.97 -8.62 -14.51
CA VAL A 210 11.44 -9.16 -15.76
C VAL A 210 11.80 -10.64 -15.77
N ASP A 211 10.85 -11.50 -16.11
CA ASP A 211 11.13 -12.92 -16.38
C ASP A 211 12.05 -13.06 -17.61
#